data_AF-A0A820MYG0-F1
#
_entry.id   AF-A0A820MYG0-F1
#
_cell.length_a   1.000
_cell.length_b   1.000
_cell.length_c   1.000
_cell.angle_alpha   90.00
_cell.angle_beta   90.00
_cell.angle_gamma   90.00
#
_symmetry.space_group_name_H-M   'P 1'
#
loop_
_entity.id
_entity.type
_entity.pdbx_description
1 polymer ?
#
loop_
_entity_poly.entity_id
_entity_poly.type
_entity_poly.pdbx_seq_one_letter_code
_entity_poly.pdbx_strand_id
1 'polypeptide(L)'
;MVVIGAGVIGLELGSVWSRLGAEVTCVEFLSHIGGIGIDMDVSNAFQKLLTKQGLKFKLDTKDMVELEWVAYDIKLNSRGRIDVDKNFQTSCKGIYAIGDCIQGPMLAHKAEDEGIICVENIATGRKPHIDYNCVPNVIYTHPEVAWIGKSEEQLKQEGVKYRIGKFPMSANSRAKTVNEIDGFVKVLSNDRTDRILGVH
;
A
#
# COMPACT_ATOMS: atom_id res chain seq x y z
N MET A 1 -5.40 -8.32 15.85
CA MET A 1 -4.73 -7.62 14.74
C MET A 1 -3.97 -6.43 15.30
N VAL A 2 -2.69 -6.31 14.99
CA VAL A 2 -1.89 -5.13 15.33
C VAL A 2 -1.65 -4.34 14.04
N VAL A 3 -1.93 -3.04 14.06
CA VAL A 3 -1.69 -2.12 12.93
C VAL A 3 -0.52 -1.24 13.31
N ILE A 4 0.51 -1.18 12.47
CA ILE A 4 1.70 -0.35 12.70
C ILE A 4 1.59 0.89 11.81
N GLY A 5 1.48 2.06 12.43
CA GLY A 5 1.08 3.32 11.80
C GLY A 5 -0.44 3.54 11.92
N ALA A 6 -0.84 4.55 12.69
CA ALA A 6 -2.20 5.06 12.81
C ALA A 6 -2.44 6.28 11.88
N GLY A 7 -1.79 6.30 10.71
CA GLY A 7 -2.16 7.20 9.60
C GLY A 7 -3.47 6.80 8.93
N VAL A 8 -3.90 7.55 7.90
CA VAL A 8 -5.19 7.35 7.21
C VAL A 8 -5.45 5.88 6.88
N ILE A 9 -4.52 5.22 6.18
CA ILE A 9 -4.63 3.83 5.73
C ILE A 9 -4.77 2.85 6.91
N GLY A 10 -3.90 2.97 7.91
CA GLY A 10 -3.91 2.08 9.08
C GLY A 10 -5.22 2.19 9.87
N LEU A 11 -5.78 3.38 9.96
CA LEU A 11 -7.07 3.62 10.61
C LEU A 11 -8.25 3.08 9.81
N GLU A 12 -8.25 3.26 8.49
CA GLU A 12 -9.31 2.75 7.62
C GLU A 12 -9.38 1.22 7.70
N LEU A 13 -8.25 0.55 7.50
CA LEU A 13 -8.18 -0.92 7.58
C LEU A 13 -8.46 -1.41 8.99
N GLY A 14 -7.86 -0.79 10.01
CA GLY A 14 -8.14 -1.14 11.40
C GLY A 14 -9.63 -1.03 11.74
N SER A 15 -10.33 -0.03 11.19
CA SER A 15 -11.77 0.14 11.37
C SER A 15 -12.59 -0.93 10.65
N VAL A 16 -12.25 -1.26 9.41
CA VAL A 16 -12.90 -2.35 8.65
C VAL A 16 -12.81 -3.66 9.42
N TRP A 17 -11.62 -4.03 9.89
CA TRP A 17 -11.42 -5.32 10.55
C TRP A 17 -12.00 -5.38 11.96
N SER A 18 -11.98 -4.26 12.68
CA SER A 18 -12.67 -4.17 13.97
C SER A 18 -14.17 -4.40 13.82
N ARG A 19 -14.81 -3.87 12.76
CA ARG A 19 -16.24 -4.08 12.49
C ARG A 19 -16.57 -5.52 12.10
N LEU A 20 -15.62 -6.24 11.52
CA LEU A 20 -15.75 -7.66 11.17
C LEU A 20 -15.42 -8.61 12.35
N GLY A 21 -15.17 -8.07 13.54
CA GLY A 21 -15.01 -8.83 14.78
C GLY A 21 -13.56 -9.07 15.21
N ALA A 22 -12.57 -8.53 14.49
CA ALA A 22 -11.18 -8.61 14.92
C ALA A 22 -10.91 -7.66 16.10
N GLU A 23 -10.16 -8.11 17.09
CA GLU A 23 -9.61 -7.20 18.11
C GLU A 23 -8.41 -6.44 17.50
N VAL A 24 -8.53 -5.12 17.35
CA VAL A 24 -7.54 -4.29 16.65
C VAL A 24 -6.82 -3.35 17.62
N THR A 25 -5.48 -3.36 17.58
CA THR A 25 -4.63 -2.38 18.27
C THR A 25 -3.73 -1.67 17.27
N CYS A 26 -3.87 -0.35 17.11
CA CYS A 26 -3.00 0.50 16.33
C CYS A 26 -1.83 1.01 17.18
N VAL A 27 -0.62 0.91 16.66
CA VAL A 27 0.62 1.38 17.27
C VAL A 27 1.21 2.47 16.38
N GLU A 28 1.51 3.64 16.91
CA GLU A 28 1.91 4.83 16.15
C GLU A 28 3.09 5.53 16.82
N PHE A 29 3.99 6.02 15.97
CA PHE A 29 5.17 6.79 16.35
C PHE A 29 4.78 8.19 16.83
N LEU A 30 3.84 8.83 16.15
CA LEU A 30 3.31 10.13 16.49
C LEU A 30 2.46 10.09 17.77
N SER A 31 2.30 11.24 18.42
CA SER A 31 1.42 11.42 19.58
C SER A 31 -0.07 11.48 19.23
N HIS A 32 -0.41 11.38 17.93
CA HIS A 32 -1.75 11.56 17.40
C HIS A 32 -2.01 10.61 16.21
N ILE A 33 -3.29 10.41 15.90
CA ILE A 33 -3.71 9.56 14.77
C ILE A 33 -4.07 10.41 13.54
N GLY A 34 -4.15 9.80 12.35
CA GLY A 34 -4.60 10.45 11.13
C GLY A 34 -3.47 10.95 10.22
N GLY A 35 -2.21 10.76 10.65
CA GLY A 35 -1.02 11.06 9.84
C GLY A 35 -0.53 12.50 9.95
N ILE A 36 0.46 12.83 9.13
CA ILE A 36 1.09 14.16 9.13
C ILE A 36 0.13 15.17 8.49
N GLY A 37 -0.10 16.31 9.16
CA GLY A 37 -0.89 17.43 8.63
C GLY A 37 -2.37 17.46 9.05
N ILE A 38 -2.85 16.48 9.81
CA ILE A 38 -4.20 16.52 10.38
C ILE A 38 -4.29 17.57 11.51
N ASP A 39 -5.44 18.25 11.62
CA ASP A 39 -5.74 19.13 12.74
C ASP A 39 -5.89 18.34 14.06
N MET A 40 -5.41 18.91 15.18
CA MET A 40 -5.36 18.19 16.46
C MET A 40 -6.72 18.00 17.11
N ASP A 41 -7.65 18.96 16.97
CA ASP A 41 -9.00 18.80 17.51
C ASP A 41 -9.76 17.72 16.73
N VAL A 42 -9.57 17.69 15.41
CA VAL A 42 -10.09 16.64 14.53
C VAL A 42 -9.52 15.27 14.89
N SER A 43 -8.19 15.15 14.99
CA SER A 43 -7.51 13.89 15.39
C SER A 43 -8.02 13.37 16.73
N ASN A 44 -8.09 14.23 17.75
CA ASN A 44 -8.56 13.85 19.08
C ASN A 44 -10.03 13.39 19.10
N ALA A 45 -10.91 14.09 18.38
CA ALA A 45 -12.29 13.69 18.23
C ALA A 45 -12.42 12.34 17.50
N PHE A 46 -11.63 12.16 16.43
CA PHE A 46 -11.64 10.95 15.63
C PHE A 46 -11.13 9.74 16.43
N GLN A 47 -10.04 9.89 17.19
CA GLN A 47 -9.50 8.84 18.05
C GLN A 47 -10.53 8.39 19.08
N LYS A 48 -11.24 9.33 19.73
CA LYS A 48 -12.32 9.00 20.68
C LYS A 48 -13.43 8.17 20.02
N LEU A 49 -13.83 8.54 18.80
CA LEU A 49 -14.85 7.80 18.06
C LEU A 49 -14.40 6.38 17.70
N LEU A 50 -13.17 6.21 17.20
CA LEU A 50 -12.63 4.89 16.86
C LEU A 50 -12.40 4.02 18.10
N THR A 51 -11.99 4.62 19.22
CA THR A 51 -11.84 3.92 20.50
C THR A 51 -13.18 3.40 21.00
N LYS A 52 -14.25 4.20 20.88
CA LYS A 52 -15.62 3.77 21.19
C LYS A 52 -16.11 2.64 20.28
N GLN A 53 -15.60 2.56 19.05
CA GLN A 53 -15.88 1.46 18.11
C GLN A 53 -15.07 0.18 18.42
N GLY A 54 -14.13 0.22 19.36
CA GLY A 54 -13.38 -0.96 19.82
C GLY A 54 -11.91 -1.00 19.39
N LEU A 55 -11.41 0.00 18.64
CA LEU A 55 -9.99 0.09 18.32
C LEU A 55 -9.18 0.52 19.54
N LYS A 56 -8.02 -0.10 19.75
CA LYS A 56 -7.06 0.27 20.79
C LYS A 56 -5.91 1.05 20.16
N PHE A 57 -5.35 2.02 20.89
CA PHE A 57 -4.24 2.85 20.39
C PHE A 57 -3.06 2.84 21.37
N LYS A 58 -1.85 2.68 20.83
CA LYS A 58 -0.58 2.92 21.49
C LYS A 58 0.17 3.99 20.70
N LEU A 59 0.07 5.24 21.13
CA LEU A 59 0.72 6.39 20.47
C LEU A 59 2.09 6.66 21.12
N ASP A 60 2.83 7.64 20.60
CA ASP A 60 4.16 8.04 21.11
C ASP A 60 5.17 6.89 21.18
N THR A 61 5.01 5.88 20.32
CA THR A 61 5.85 4.69 20.32
C THR A 61 7.05 4.93 19.41
N LYS A 62 8.05 5.64 19.95
CA LYS A 62 9.25 6.10 19.22
C LYS A 62 10.17 4.97 18.79
N ASP A 63 10.26 3.95 19.62
CA ASP A 63 11.04 2.77 19.35
C ASP A 63 10.12 1.70 18.76
N MET A 64 9.75 1.83 17.48
CA MET A 64 9.15 0.70 16.76
C MET A 64 10.12 -0.50 16.66
N VAL A 65 11.37 -0.32 17.10
CA VAL A 65 12.42 -1.34 17.30
C VAL A 65 12.47 -1.87 18.75
N GLU A 66 11.95 -1.14 19.75
CA GLU A 66 11.87 -1.56 21.17
C GLU A 66 10.44 -1.65 21.74
N LEU A 67 9.41 -1.75 20.89
CA LEU A 67 8.29 -2.63 21.24
C LEU A 67 8.94 -3.98 21.60
N GLU A 68 8.49 -4.68 22.63
CA GLU A 68 8.98 -6.01 22.99
C GLU A 68 8.74 -7.05 21.86
N TRP A 69 9.36 -6.91 20.69
CA TRP A 69 9.65 -7.99 19.76
C TRP A 69 10.56 -9.02 20.44
N VAL A 70 11.25 -8.64 21.52
CA VAL A 70 12.02 -9.57 22.35
C VAL A 70 11.11 -10.63 23.01
N ALA A 71 9.82 -10.34 23.22
CA ALA A 71 8.85 -11.34 23.71
C ALA A 71 8.30 -12.23 22.58
N TYR A 72 8.32 -11.75 21.34
CA TYR A 72 7.81 -12.43 20.15
C TYR A 72 8.85 -12.30 19.03
N ASP A 73 9.75 -13.28 18.91
CA ASP A 73 10.89 -13.40 17.97
C ASP A 73 10.52 -13.11 16.49
N ILE A 74 10.21 -11.85 16.18
CA ILE A 74 9.76 -11.35 14.88
C ILE A 74 10.98 -10.92 14.09
N LYS A 75 11.20 -11.62 12.98
CA LYS A 75 12.36 -11.41 12.14
C LYS A 75 12.18 -10.18 11.26
N LEU A 76 13.24 -9.38 11.18
CA LEU A 76 13.39 -8.32 10.20
C LEU A 76 14.28 -8.81 9.06
N ASN A 77 14.03 -8.33 7.84
CA ASN A 77 14.94 -8.53 6.72
C ASN A 77 16.12 -7.53 6.78
N SER A 78 17.07 -7.66 5.86
CA SER A 78 18.27 -6.83 5.79
C SER A 78 18.01 -5.33 5.58
N ARG A 79 16.77 -4.93 5.25
CA ARG A 79 16.33 -3.54 5.09
C ARG A 79 15.52 -3.02 6.29
N GLY A 80 15.47 -3.76 7.39
CA GLY A 80 14.74 -3.38 8.60
C GLY A 80 13.22 -3.48 8.49
N ARG A 81 12.70 -4.20 7.48
CA ARG A 81 11.26 -4.46 7.30
C ARG A 81 10.90 -5.80 7.92
N ILE A 82 9.66 -5.95 8.40
CA ILE A 82 9.16 -7.21 8.96
C ILE A 82 9.14 -8.27 7.86
N ASP A 83 9.77 -9.41 8.13
CA ASP A 83 9.74 -10.56 7.24
C ASP A 83 8.41 -11.29 7.38
N VAL A 84 7.76 -11.55 6.24
CA VAL A 84 6.44 -12.18 6.20
C VAL A 84 6.36 -13.24 5.12
N ASP A 85 5.53 -14.26 5.36
CA ASP A 85 5.20 -15.24 4.34
C ASP A 85 4.18 -14.69 3.32
N LYS A 86 3.77 -15.54 2.36
CA LYS A 86 2.77 -15.19 1.33
C LYS A 86 1.38 -14.86 1.88
N ASN A 87 1.12 -15.13 3.15
CA ASN A 87 -0.13 -14.86 3.86
C ASN A 87 0.00 -13.64 4.77
N PHE A 88 1.09 -12.87 4.66
CA PHE A 88 1.41 -11.73 5.51
C PHE A 88 1.73 -12.11 6.96
N GLN A 89 1.97 -13.39 7.25
CA GLN A 89 2.25 -13.86 8.60
C GLN A 89 3.75 -13.71 8.91
N THR A 90 4.07 -13.20 10.10
CA THR A 90 5.46 -13.08 10.55
C THR A 90 6.04 -14.43 10.99
N SER A 91 7.28 -14.45 11.48
CA SER A 91 7.86 -15.63 12.14
C SER A 91 7.09 -16.08 13.39
N CYS A 92 6.24 -15.23 13.97
CA CYS A 92 5.40 -15.57 15.11
C CYS A 92 3.97 -15.93 14.67
N LYS A 93 3.51 -17.12 15.09
CA LYS A 93 2.18 -17.61 14.72
C LYS A 93 1.09 -16.69 15.25
N GLY A 94 0.17 -16.30 14.37
CA GLY A 94 -0.95 -15.41 14.70
C GLY A 94 -0.63 -13.92 14.65
N ILE A 95 0.62 -13.54 14.32
CA ILE A 95 1.02 -12.16 14.11
C ILE A 95 1.24 -11.94 12.61
N TYR A 96 0.71 -10.84 12.09
CA TYR A 96 0.72 -10.49 10.67
C TYR A 96 1.20 -9.05 10.49
N ALA A 97 1.77 -8.75 9.32
CA ALA A 97 2.22 -7.41 8.96
C ALA A 97 1.94 -7.12 7.48
N ILE A 98 1.53 -5.88 7.17
CA ILE A 98 1.10 -5.42 5.85
C ILE A 98 1.59 -4.00 5.61
N GLY A 99 1.48 -3.51 4.39
CA GLY A 99 1.77 -2.13 4.01
C GLY A 99 3.26 -1.81 4.03
N ASP A 100 3.59 -0.65 4.59
CA ASP A 100 4.91 -0.05 4.49
C ASP A 100 5.97 -0.73 5.36
N CYS A 101 5.54 -1.47 6.39
CA CYS A 101 6.44 -2.17 7.29
C CYS A 101 6.96 -3.51 6.71
N ILE A 102 6.46 -3.95 5.55
CA ILE A 102 6.90 -5.17 4.84
C ILE A 102 7.50 -4.85 3.46
N GLN A 103 7.87 -5.90 2.71
CA GLN A 103 8.38 -5.73 1.34
C GLN A 103 7.32 -5.19 0.36
N GLY A 104 7.78 -4.58 -0.74
CA GLY A 104 6.93 -4.03 -1.80
C GLY A 104 6.87 -2.50 -1.87
N PRO A 105 6.06 -1.96 -2.80
CA PRO A 105 5.80 -0.52 -2.93
C PRO A 105 5.16 0.06 -1.68
N MET A 106 5.57 1.26 -1.28
CA MET A 106 5.03 1.99 -0.12
C MET A 106 3.93 2.93 -0.61
N LEU A 107 2.73 2.38 -0.81
CA LEU A 107 1.59 3.05 -1.42
C LEU A 107 0.31 2.72 -0.65
N ALA A 108 -0.61 3.69 -0.59
CA ALA A 108 -1.85 3.57 0.17
C ALA A 108 -2.71 2.37 -0.27
N HIS A 109 -3.09 2.33 -1.54
CA HIS A 109 -3.90 1.27 -2.13
C HIS A 109 -3.22 -0.11 -2.07
N LYS A 110 -1.88 -0.17 -2.07
CA LYS A 110 -1.14 -1.42 -1.84
C LYS A 110 -1.35 -1.92 -0.41
N ALA A 111 -1.18 -1.04 0.58
CA ALA A 111 -1.39 -1.40 1.97
C ALA A 111 -2.86 -1.77 2.25
N GLU A 112 -3.81 -1.10 1.59
CA GLU A 112 -5.23 -1.43 1.62
C GLU A 112 -5.52 -2.83 1.10
N ASP A 113 -5.05 -3.15 -0.11
CA ASP A 113 -5.26 -4.47 -0.72
C ASP A 113 -4.64 -5.60 0.13
N GLU A 114 -3.38 -5.44 0.57
CA GLU A 114 -2.74 -6.41 1.47
C GLU A 114 -3.54 -6.57 2.77
N GLY A 115 -4.05 -5.45 3.27
CA GLY A 115 -4.90 -5.41 4.45
C GLY A 115 -6.28 -5.97 4.24
N ILE A 116 -6.78 -6.17 3.02
CA ILE A 116 -8.01 -6.93 2.76
C ILE A 116 -7.70 -8.41 2.64
N ILE A 117 -6.65 -8.73 1.89
CA ILE A 117 -6.26 -10.11 1.56
C ILE A 117 -5.81 -10.87 2.82
N CYS A 118 -5.01 -10.23 3.69
CA CYS A 118 -4.47 -10.83 4.91
C CYS A 118 -5.57 -11.44 5.80
N VAL A 119 -6.71 -10.81 5.84
CA VAL A 119 -7.73 -10.95 6.87
C VAL A 119 -8.97 -11.63 6.31
N GLU A 120 -9.24 -11.50 5.01
CA GLU A 120 -10.04 -12.49 4.29
C GLU A 120 -9.44 -13.89 4.45
N ASN A 121 -8.11 -14.02 4.36
CA ASN A 121 -7.43 -15.28 4.62
C ASN A 121 -7.59 -15.75 6.08
N ILE A 122 -7.38 -14.86 7.06
CA ILE A 122 -7.59 -15.19 8.49
C ILE A 122 -9.03 -15.64 8.76
N ALA A 123 -10.02 -14.94 8.21
CA ALA A 123 -11.43 -15.16 8.51
C ALA A 123 -12.02 -16.39 7.81
N THR A 124 -11.59 -16.66 6.57
CA THR A 124 -12.23 -17.66 5.71
C THR A 124 -11.34 -18.86 5.37
N GLY A 125 -10.03 -18.77 5.61
CA GLY A 125 -9.04 -19.74 5.14
C GLY A 125 -8.86 -19.76 3.62
N ARG A 126 -9.50 -18.84 2.88
CA ARG A 126 -9.28 -18.65 1.44
C ARG A 126 -7.93 -18.00 1.22
N LYS A 127 -7.37 -18.17 0.02
CA LYS A 127 -6.06 -17.61 -0.36
C LYS A 127 -6.25 -16.54 -1.43
N PRO A 128 -6.80 -15.36 -1.08
CA PRO A 128 -6.84 -14.23 -2.00
C PRO A 128 -5.41 -13.84 -2.41
N HIS A 129 -5.27 -13.16 -3.54
CA HIS A 129 -3.97 -12.85 -4.14
C HIS A 129 -3.89 -11.37 -4.53
N ILE A 130 -2.70 -10.80 -4.41
CA ILE A 130 -2.35 -9.49 -4.96
C ILE A 130 -1.32 -9.69 -6.07
N ASP A 131 -1.56 -9.10 -7.23
CA ASP A 131 -0.55 -8.98 -8.27
C ASP A 131 0.13 -7.62 -8.13
N TYR A 132 1.32 -7.59 -7.52
CA TYR A 132 2.08 -6.35 -7.35
C TYR A 132 2.47 -5.67 -8.67
N ASN A 133 2.48 -6.41 -9.80
CA ASN A 133 2.69 -5.81 -11.12
C ASN A 133 1.48 -4.98 -11.58
N CYS A 134 0.32 -5.18 -10.96
CA CYS A 134 -0.92 -4.45 -11.22
C CYS A 134 -1.22 -3.37 -10.16
N VAL A 135 -0.26 -3.02 -9.31
CA VAL A 135 -0.38 -1.88 -8.39
C VAL A 135 0.10 -0.61 -9.12
N PRO A 136 -0.77 0.38 -9.37
CA PRO A 136 -0.38 1.61 -10.05
C PRO A 136 0.47 2.51 -9.15
N ASN A 137 1.27 3.37 -9.76
CA ASN A 137 2.03 4.42 -9.09
C ASN A 137 1.60 5.77 -9.66
N VAL A 138 1.54 6.80 -8.82
CA VAL A 138 1.09 8.15 -9.21
C VAL A 138 1.98 9.21 -8.56
N ILE A 139 2.34 10.23 -9.34
CA ILE A 139 2.95 11.48 -8.89
C ILE A 139 1.98 12.61 -9.21
N TYR A 140 1.46 13.26 -8.16
CA TYR A 140 0.43 14.30 -8.24
C TYR A 140 1.02 15.69 -8.55
N THR A 141 1.91 15.77 -9.54
CA THR A 141 2.42 17.03 -10.09
C THR A 141 1.48 17.56 -11.17
N HIS A 142 1.84 18.69 -11.78
CA HIS A 142 1.19 19.18 -12.98
C HIS A 142 2.24 19.42 -14.08
N PRO A 143 2.25 18.63 -15.17
CA PRO A 143 1.38 17.48 -15.43
C PRO A 143 1.59 16.33 -14.42
N GLU A 144 0.55 15.52 -14.21
CA GLU A 144 0.62 14.31 -13.39
C GLU A 144 1.43 13.23 -14.12
N VAL A 145 1.95 12.27 -13.36
CA VAL A 145 2.63 11.08 -13.90
C VAL A 145 2.02 9.84 -13.26
N ALA A 146 1.69 8.82 -14.04
CA ALA A 146 1.21 7.55 -13.52
C ALA A 146 1.71 6.38 -14.36
N TRP A 147 1.94 5.23 -13.73
CA TRP A 147 2.31 4.02 -14.46
C TRP A 147 1.86 2.75 -13.74
N ILE A 148 1.74 1.67 -14.51
CA ILE A 148 1.37 0.33 -14.04
C ILE A 148 2.05 -0.72 -14.93
N GLY A 149 2.40 -1.86 -14.35
CA GLY A 149 3.12 -2.93 -15.05
C GLY A 149 4.61 -2.64 -15.22
N LYS A 150 5.21 -3.24 -16.24
CA LYS A 150 6.66 -3.25 -16.44
C LYS A 150 7.16 -2.01 -17.20
N SER A 151 8.34 -1.53 -16.85
CA SER A 151 9.11 -0.57 -17.63
C SER A 151 9.84 -1.23 -18.81
N GLU A 152 10.32 -0.44 -19.76
CA GLU A 152 11.15 -0.97 -20.85
C GLU A 152 12.45 -1.60 -20.35
N GLU A 153 13.05 -1.00 -19.31
CA GLU A 153 14.29 -1.46 -18.69
C GLU A 153 14.10 -2.83 -18.04
N GLN A 154 12.98 -3.03 -17.34
CA GLN A 154 12.63 -4.33 -16.77
C GLN A 154 12.42 -5.38 -17.87
N LEU A 155 11.68 -5.06 -18.93
CA LEU A 155 11.48 -5.98 -20.05
C LEU A 155 12.79 -6.34 -20.76
N LYS A 156 13.70 -5.38 -20.93
CA LYS A 156 15.04 -5.61 -21.47
C LYS A 156 15.87 -6.54 -20.58
N GLN A 157 15.87 -6.31 -19.26
CA GLN A 157 16.59 -7.14 -18.29
C GLN A 157 16.05 -8.58 -18.27
N GLU A 158 14.74 -8.76 -18.43
CA GLU A 158 14.10 -10.07 -18.46
C GLU A 158 14.20 -10.77 -19.82
N GLY A 159 14.76 -10.11 -20.85
CA GLY A 159 14.82 -10.66 -22.21
C GLY A 159 13.46 -10.80 -22.90
N VAL A 160 12.43 -10.09 -22.41
CA VAL A 160 11.09 -10.11 -22.99
C VAL A 160 11.06 -9.23 -24.22
N LYS A 161 10.63 -9.78 -25.36
CA LYS A 161 10.41 -8.99 -26.57
C LYS A 161 9.08 -8.23 -26.50
N TYR A 162 9.13 -6.94 -26.82
CA TYR A 162 7.98 -6.05 -26.71
C TYR A 162 7.92 -5.03 -27.87
N ARG A 163 6.73 -4.48 -28.07
CA ARG A 163 6.43 -3.35 -28.96
C ARG A 163 6.10 -2.12 -28.12
N ILE A 164 6.27 -0.94 -28.72
CA ILE A 164 6.02 0.35 -28.06
C ILE A 164 4.98 1.12 -28.88
N GLY A 165 3.87 1.50 -28.26
CA GLY A 165 2.95 2.52 -28.75
C GLY A 165 3.12 3.81 -27.95
N LYS A 166 3.15 4.96 -28.63
CA LYS A 166 3.19 6.28 -27.97
C LYS A 166 2.22 7.23 -28.66
N PHE A 167 1.48 8.02 -27.88
CA PHE A 167 0.57 9.05 -28.37
C PHE A 167 0.76 10.35 -27.56
N PRO A 168 1.11 11.47 -28.20
CA PRO A 168 1.34 12.73 -27.49
C PRO A 168 0.01 13.41 -27.08
N MET A 169 -0.02 14.03 -25.90
CA MET A 169 -1.20 14.78 -25.43
C MET A 169 -1.49 16.01 -26.30
N SER A 170 -0.49 16.57 -26.96
CA SER A 170 -0.65 17.63 -27.96
C SER A 170 -1.45 17.22 -29.21
N ALA A 171 -1.70 15.92 -29.43
CA ALA A 171 -2.60 15.43 -30.48
C ALA A 171 -4.01 15.08 -29.96
N ASN A 172 -4.26 15.17 -28.66
CA ASN A 172 -5.56 14.88 -28.05
C ASN A 172 -6.49 16.11 -28.12
N SER A 173 -7.71 15.94 -28.65
CA SER A 173 -8.66 17.05 -28.82
C SER A 173 -9.10 17.68 -27.50
N ARG A 174 -9.27 16.88 -26.44
CA ARG A 174 -9.66 17.39 -25.12
C ARG A 174 -8.52 18.19 -24.50
N ALA A 175 -7.30 17.67 -24.52
CA ALA A 175 -6.09 18.36 -24.09
C ALA A 175 -5.94 19.73 -24.75
N LYS A 176 -6.13 19.81 -26.07
CA LYS A 176 -6.17 21.10 -26.80
C LYS A 176 -7.29 22.02 -26.34
N THR A 177 -8.49 21.47 -26.13
CA THR A 177 -9.68 22.25 -25.72
C THR A 177 -9.48 22.90 -24.35
N VAL A 178 -8.78 22.23 -23.44
CA VAL A 178 -8.52 22.75 -22.07
C VAL A 178 -7.13 23.37 -21.90
N ASN A 179 -6.34 23.47 -22.97
CA ASN A 179 -4.97 24.00 -22.98
C ASN A 179 -3.97 23.24 -22.06
N GLU A 180 -4.10 21.91 -22.00
CA GLU A 180 -3.28 20.99 -21.19
C GLU A 180 -2.61 19.95 -22.09
N ILE A 181 -1.62 20.38 -22.89
CA ILE A 181 -1.07 19.59 -24.01
C ILE A 181 0.26 18.86 -23.70
N ASP A 182 0.78 19.04 -22.49
CA ASP A 182 2.05 18.47 -22.08
C ASP A 182 1.94 16.95 -21.81
N GLY A 183 3.00 16.21 -22.16
CA GLY A 183 3.10 14.77 -21.91
C GLY A 183 2.61 13.88 -23.05
N PHE A 184 2.50 12.59 -22.74
CA PHE A 184 2.13 11.51 -23.68
C PHE A 184 1.60 10.30 -22.91
N VAL A 185 0.94 9.39 -23.62
CA VAL A 185 0.66 8.03 -23.14
C VAL A 185 1.57 7.05 -23.88
N LYS A 186 2.15 6.10 -23.15
CA LYS A 186 3.02 5.06 -23.69
C LYS A 186 2.54 3.68 -23.24
N VAL A 187 2.38 2.78 -24.19
CA VAL A 187 1.96 1.39 -23.96
C VAL A 187 3.06 0.44 -24.44
N LEU A 188 3.37 -0.54 -23.60
CA LEU A 188 4.27 -1.65 -23.93
C LEU A 188 3.43 -2.92 -24.10
N SER A 189 3.50 -3.58 -25.25
CA SER A 189 2.80 -4.86 -25.50
C SER A 189 3.76 -5.96 -25.92
N ASN A 190 3.41 -7.21 -25.63
CA ASN A 190 4.19 -8.37 -26.06
C ASN A 190 4.24 -8.49 -27.59
N ASP A 191 5.41 -8.81 -28.15
CA ASP A 191 5.65 -8.80 -29.59
C ASP A 191 4.84 -9.84 -30.39
N ARG A 192 4.38 -10.92 -29.73
CA ARG A 192 3.66 -12.03 -30.36
C ARG A 192 2.19 -12.06 -29.99
N THR A 193 1.86 -11.80 -28.73
CA THR A 193 0.49 -11.98 -28.21
C THR A 193 -0.30 -10.68 -28.10
N ASP A 194 0.36 -9.53 -28.27
CA ASP A 194 -0.20 -8.20 -28.06
C ASP A 194 -0.74 -7.95 -26.64
N ARG A 195 -0.40 -8.83 -25.68
CA ARG A 195 -0.70 -8.62 -24.26
C ARG A 195 -0.01 -7.35 -23.78
N ILE A 196 -0.75 -6.44 -23.16
CA ILE A 196 -0.18 -5.26 -22.49
C ILE A 196 0.70 -5.71 -21.32
N LEU A 197 1.92 -5.19 -21.29
CA LEU A 197 2.94 -5.48 -20.29
C LEU A 197 3.16 -4.30 -19.33
N GLY A 198 2.89 -3.08 -19.78
CA GLY A 198 2.93 -1.87 -18.96
C GLY A 198 2.35 -0.66 -19.69
N VAL A 199 1.86 0.30 -18.90
CA VAL A 199 1.33 1.59 -19.37
C VAL A 199 1.94 2.69 -18.51
N HIS A 200 2.39 3.75 -19.18
CA HIS A 200 3.14 4.88 -18.62
C HIS A 200 2.66 6.19 -19.21
#